data_AF-A0AB34S8Z4-F1
#
_entry.id   AF-A0AB34S8Z4-F1
#
_cell.length_a   1.000
_cell.length_b   1.000
_cell.length_c   1.000
_cell.angle_alpha   90.00
_cell.angle_beta   90.00
_cell.angle_gamma   90.00
#
_symmetry.space_group_name_H-M   'P 1'
#
loop_
_entity.id
_entity.type
_entity.pdbx_description
1 polymer ?
#
loop_
_entity_poly.entity_id
_entity_poly.type
_entity_poly.pdbx_seq_one_letter_code
_entity_poly.pdbx_strand_id
1 'polypeptide(L)'
;MDIQKKIDRLDGEHIAFRKKVSEYEWDYQDIRREAKNVSEEMSEWIFSFCRNNPDSIPTYELDQLEDNREEFERRIRRFEDRLQETYQEENRIYNQSIAELEKEKRKI
;
A
#
# COMPACT_ATOMS: atom_id res chain seq x y z
N MET A 1 -21.14 15.07 -28.70
CA MET A 1 -21.05 15.24 -27.24
C MET A 1 -20.11 16.41 -26.98
N ASP A 2 -20.55 17.40 -26.21
CA ASP A 2 -19.75 18.59 -25.85
C ASP A 2 -18.39 18.17 -25.27
N ILE A 3 -17.30 18.73 -25.79
CA ILE A 3 -15.93 18.40 -25.33
C ILE A 3 -15.80 18.72 -23.83
N GLN A 4 -16.47 19.76 -23.34
CA GLN A 4 -16.44 20.06 -21.91
C GLN A 4 -17.06 18.92 -21.10
N LYS A 5 -18.19 18.35 -21.54
CA LYS A 5 -18.80 17.19 -20.88
C LYS A 5 -17.92 15.93 -20.91
N LYS A 6 -17.07 15.77 -21.92
CA LYS A 6 -16.08 14.67 -21.97
C LYS A 6 -15.00 14.86 -20.90
N ILE A 7 -14.49 16.09 -20.77
CA ILE A 7 -13.48 16.45 -19.76
C ILE A 7 -14.04 16.26 -18.35
N ASP A 8 -15.22 16.82 -18.06
CA ASP A 8 -15.84 16.73 -16.73
C ASP A 8 -16.08 15.26 -16.31
N ARG A 9 -16.42 14.39 -17.28
CA ARG A 9 -16.57 12.96 -17.04
C ARG A 9 -15.23 12.29 -16.73
N LEU A 10 -14.18 12.60 -17.49
CA LEU A 10 -12.83 12.05 -17.27
C LEU A 10 -12.29 12.44 -15.88
N ASP A 11 -12.48 13.70 -15.49
CA ASP A 11 -12.09 14.18 -14.15
C ASP A 11 -12.88 13.46 -13.05
N GLY A 12 -14.18 13.24 -13.27
CA GLY A 12 -15.03 12.47 -12.36
C GLY A 12 -14.56 11.02 -12.19
N GLU A 13 -14.19 10.36 -13.29
CA GLU A 13 -13.63 9.00 -13.30
C GLU A 13 -12.28 8.95 -12.55
N HIS A 14 -11.40 9.93 -12.77
CA HIS A 14 -10.10 10.07 -12.07
C HIS A 14 -10.28 10.24 -10.55
N ILE A 15 -11.20 11.10 -10.13
CA ILE A 15 -11.51 11.32 -8.71
C ILE A 15 -12.10 10.06 -8.07
N ALA A 16 -13.00 9.36 -8.78
CA ALA A 16 -13.60 8.12 -8.29
C ALA A 16 -12.54 7.02 -8.13
N PHE A 17 -11.61 6.91 -9.08
CA PHE A 17 -10.47 6.00 -8.98
C PHE A 17 -9.63 6.30 -7.74
N ARG A 18 -9.21 7.56 -7.52
CA ARG A 18 -8.40 7.92 -6.34
C ARG A 18 -9.09 7.56 -5.03
N LYS A 19 -10.40 7.80 -4.92
CA LYS A 19 -11.18 7.40 -3.74
C LYS A 19 -11.15 5.89 -3.50
N LYS A 20 -11.27 5.09 -4.55
CA LYS A 20 -11.18 3.63 -4.47
C LYS A 20 -9.78 3.17 -4.08
N VAL A 21 -8.74 3.82 -4.59
CA VAL A 21 -7.35 3.47 -4.25
C VAL A 21 -7.02 3.82 -2.79
N SER A 22 -7.64 4.87 -2.23
CA SER A 22 -7.54 5.15 -0.79
C SER A 22 -8.08 4.01 0.09
N GLU A 23 -8.99 3.15 -0.39
CA GLU A 23 -9.41 1.95 0.34
C GLU A 23 -8.26 0.93 0.48
N TYR A 24 -7.44 0.78 -0.57
CA TYR A 24 -6.25 -0.06 -0.49
C TYR A 24 -5.21 0.51 0.49
N GLU A 25 -5.06 1.84 0.57
CA GLU A 25 -4.18 2.47 1.57
C GLU A 25 -4.58 2.12 3.01
N TRP A 26 -5.87 1.86 3.29
CA TRP A 26 -6.31 1.37 4.59
C TRP A 26 -5.85 -0.06 4.86
N ASP A 27 -5.96 -0.97 3.87
CA ASP A 27 -5.47 -2.35 3.99
C ASP A 27 -3.96 -2.38 4.32
N TYR A 28 -3.19 -1.45 3.73
CA TYR A 28 -1.77 -1.28 4.06
C TYR A 28 -1.53 -0.85 5.50
N GLN A 29 -2.30 0.14 5.99
CA GLN A 29 -2.19 0.59 7.38
C GLN A 29 -2.55 -0.52 8.36
N ASP A 30 -3.48 -1.40 8.00
CA ASP A 30 -3.85 -2.57 8.81
C ASP A 30 -2.73 -3.62 8.83
N ILE A 31 -2.12 -3.97 7.68
CA ILE A 31 -0.96 -4.88 7.64
C ILE A 31 0.21 -4.32 8.48
N ARG A 32 0.46 -3.01 8.39
CA ARG A 32 1.51 -2.36 9.17
C ARG A 32 1.23 -2.43 10.68
N ARG A 33 -0.04 -2.33 11.08
CA ARG A 33 -0.47 -2.48 12.48
C ARG A 33 -0.35 -3.91 12.96
N GLU A 34 -0.74 -4.88 12.15
CA GLU A 34 -0.60 -6.31 12.44
C GLU A 34 0.87 -6.68 12.65
N ALA A 35 1.76 -6.25 11.75
CA ALA A 35 3.20 -6.46 11.88
C ALA A 35 3.76 -5.90 13.21
N LYS A 36 3.30 -4.70 13.60
CA LYS A 36 3.69 -4.08 14.87
C LYS A 36 3.20 -4.90 16.06
N ASN A 37 1.93 -5.31 16.07
CA ASN A 37 1.35 -6.08 17.19
C ASN A 37 2.07 -7.42 17.37
N VAL A 38 2.30 -8.16 16.28
CA VAL A 38 3.03 -9.44 16.32
C VAL A 38 4.45 -9.25 16.88
N SER A 39 5.13 -8.18 16.46
CA SER A 39 6.47 -7.85 16.98
C SER A 39 6.45 -7.52 18.47
N GLU A 40 5.43 -6.83 18.96
CA GLU A 40 5.28 -6.49 20.38
C GLU A 40 5.00 -7.75 21.22
N GLU A 41 4.03 -8.59 20.79
CA GLU A 41 3.68 -9.85 21.48
C GLU A 41 4.88 -10.81 21.58
N MET A 42 5.63 -10.99 20.48
CA MET A 42 6.81 -11.87 20.50
C MET A 42 7.95 -11.27 21.33
N SER A 43 8.10 -9.94 21.36
CA SER A 43 9.09 -9.30 22.24
C SER A 43 8.77 -9.52 23.71
N GLU A 44 7.51 -9.36 24.12
CA GLU A 44 7.06 -9.65 25.48
C GLU A 44 7.30 -11.12 25.86
N TRP A 45 7.02 -12.03 24.94
CA TRP A 45 7.28 -13.45 25.12
C TRP A 45 8.78 -13.74 25.33
N ILE A 46 9.65 -13.18 24.48
CA ILE A 46 11.12 -13.32 24.58
C ILE A 46 11.62 -12.77 25.92
N PHE A 47 11.15 -11.59 26.34
CA PHE A 47 11.54 -11.02 27.63
C PHE A 47 11.12 -11.91 28.80
N SER A 48 9.92 -12.46 28.77
CA SER A 48 9.44 -13.41 29.77
C SER A 48 10.29 -14.68 29.81
N PHE A 49 10.61 -15.24 28.63
CA PHE A 49 11.45 -16.42 28.51
C PHE A 49 12.84 -16.20 29.12
N CYS A 50 13.53 -15.12 28.73
CA CYS A 50 14.87 -14.80 29.22
C CYS A 50 14.88 -14.54 30.74
N ARG A 51 13.83 -13.91 31.28
CA ARG A 51 13.70 -13.70 32.73
C ARG A 51 13.60 -15.03 33.50
N ASN A 52 12.92 -16.01 32.92
CA ASN A 52 12.71 -17.31 33.56
C ASN A 52 13.85 -18.30 33.29
N ASN A 53 14.67 -18.06 32.26
CA ASN A 53 15.76 -18.94 31.83
C ASN A 53 17.03 -18.11 31.53
N PRO A 54 17.71 -17.56 32.55
CA PRO A 54 18.80 -16.59 32.37
C PRO A 54 20.02 -17.13 31.62
N ASP A 55 20.23 -18.44 31.64
CA ASP A 55 21.34 -19.11 30.96
C ASP A 55 20.95 -19.65 29.57
N SER A 56 19.71 -19.42 29.13
CA SER A 56 19.18 -19.91 27.85
C SER A 56 18.90 -18.76 26.89
N ILE A 57 19.25 -18.95 25.63
CA ILE A 57 18.89 -18.03 24.54
C ILE A 57 17.70 -18.64 23.79
N PRO A 58 16.58 -17.91 23.60
CA PRO A 58 15.43 -18.38 22.83
C PRO A 58 15.71 -18.31 21.33
N THR A 59 16.68 -19.10 20.85
CA THR A 59 17.14 -19.04 19.46
C THR A 59 16.02 -19.34 18.46
N TYR A 60 15.20 -20.35 18.74
CA TYR A 60 14.06 -20.71 17.88
C TYR A 60 13.07 -19.55 17.71
N GLU A 61 12.78 -18.83 18.80
CA GLU A 61 11.79 -17.76 18.79
C GLU A 61 12.36 -16.46 18.22
N LEU A 62 13.67 -16.24 18.35
CA LEU A 62 14.38 -15.19 17.63
C LEU A 62 14.36 -15.44 16.12
N ASP A 63 14.57 -16.69 15.68
CA ASP A 63 14.48 -17.06 14.27
C ASP A 63 13.07 -16.84 13.73
N GLN A 64 12.02 -17.23 14.49
CA GLN A 64 10.64 -16.95 14.09
C GLN A 64 10.32 -15.46 13.98
N LEU A 65 10.91 -14.64 14.85
CA LEU A 65 10.70 -13.19 14.81
C LEU A 65 11.35 -12.59 13.57
N GLU A 66 12.52 -13.08 13.18
CA GLU A 66 13.18 -12.69 11.94
C GLU A 66 12.39 -13.12 10.70
N ASP A 67 11.92 -14.37 10.65
CA ASP A 67 11.08 -14.87 9.56
C ASP A 67 9.79 -14.05 9.39
N ASN A 68 9.10 -13.76 10.50
CA ASN A 68 7.89 -12.93 10.49
C ASN A 68 8.20 -11.50 10.03
N ARG A 69 9.31 -10.90 10.50
CA ARG A 69 9.75 -9.57 10.05
C ARG A 69 9.95 -9.55 8.53
N GLU A 70 10.68 -10.52 8.00
CA GLU A 70 10.94 -10.61 6.56
C GLU A 70 9.66 -10.82 5.75
N GLU A 71 8.72 -11.64 6.24
CA GLU A 71 7.44 -11.85 5.57
C GLU A 71 6.62 -10.56 5.52
N PHE A 72 6.50 -9.84 6.65
CA PHE A 72 5.79 -8.57 6.70
C PHE A 72 6.43 -7.53 5.78
N GLU A 73 7.76 -7.38 5.80
CA GLU A 73 8.46 -6.47 4.88
C GLU A 73 8.19 -6.83 3.41
N ARG A 74 8.22 -8.12 3.06
CA ARG A 74 7.94 -8.58 1.70
C ARG A 74 6.49 -8.34 1.29
N ARG A 75 5.54 -8.45 2.22
CA ARG A 75 4.11 -8.15 1.97
C ARG A 75 3.90 -6.64 1.79
N ILE A 76 4.48 -5.83 2.66
CA ILE A 76 4.44 -4.36 2.63
C ILE A 76 5.01 -3.85 1.30
N ARG A 77 6.22 -4.29 0.91
CA ARG A 77 6.84 -3.85 -0.37
C ARG A 77 6.00 -4.20 -1.59
N ARG A 78 5.53 -5.45 -1.68
CA ARG A 78 4.66 -5.87 -2.80
C ARG A 78 3.38 -5.04 -2.87
N PHE A 79 2.86 -4.63 -1.73
CA PHE A 79 1.70 -3.77 -1.68
C PHE A 79 2.03 -2.36 -2.17
N GLU A 80 3.11 -1.76 -1.66
CA GLU A 80 3.60 -0.42 -2.07
C GLU A 80 3.87 -0.36 -3.57
N ASP A 81 4.55 -1.38 -4.12
CA ASP A 81 4.85 -1.49 -5.55
C ASP A 81 3.56 -1.51 -6.38
N ARG A 82 2.59 -2.37 -6.02
CA ARG A 82 1.31 -2.46 -6.72
C ARG A 82 0.50 -1.17 -6.64
N LEU A 83 0.52 -0.51 -5.48
CA LEU A 83 -0.17 0.77 -5.28
C LEU A 83 0.45 1.84 -6.19
N GLN A 84 1.78 1.92 -6.21
CA GLN A 84 2.52 2.84 -7.05
C GLN A 84 2.28 2.58 -8.55
N GLU A 85 2.37 1.33 -9.00
CA GLU A 85 2.09 0.95 -10.40
C GLU A 85 0.68 1.34 -10.82
N THR A 86 -0.30 1.09 -9.94
CA THR A 86 -1.72 1.42 -10.17
C THR A 86 -1.91 2.93 -10.34
N TYR A 87 -1.30 3.74 -9.48
CA TYR A 87 -1.33 5.20 -9.62
C TYR A 87 -0.60 5.71 -10.86
N GLN A 88 0.54 5.12 -11.21
CA GLN A 88 1.31 5.53 -12.38
C GLN A 88 0.55 5.26 -13.67
N GLU A 89 -0.04 4.06 -13.79
CA GLU A 89 -0.78 3.69 -14.99
C GLU A 89 -2.04 4.54 -15.15
N GLU A 90 -2.78 4.77 -14.06
CA GLU A 90 -3.99 5.58 -14.14
C GLU A 90 -3.69 7.05 -14.47
N ASN A 91 -2.67 7.65 -13.84
CA ASN A 91 -2.23 8.99 -14.20
C ASN A 91 -1.77 9.08 -15.66
N ARG A 92 -1.11 8.03 -16.19
CA ARG A 92 -0.70 7.97 -17.59
C ARG A 92 -1.91 8.00 -18.53
N ILE A 93 -2.91 7.16 -18.26
CA ILE A 93 -4.15 7.09 -19.05
C ILE A 93 -4.91 8.43 -18.99
N TYR A 94 -5.06 8.99 -17.79
CA TYR A 94 -5.72 10.28 -17.59
C TYR A 94 -5.00 11.41 -18.35
N ASN A 95 -3.67 11.53 -18.20
CA ASN A 95 -2.89 12.57 -18.85
C ASN A 95 -2.90 12.46 -20.38
N GLN A 96 -2.91 11.25 -20.93
CA GLN A 96 -3.07 11.05 -22.38
C GLN A 96 -4.46 11.51 -22.84
N SER A 97 -5.51 11.06 -22.15
CA SER A 97 -6.90 11.35 -22.49
C SER A 97 -7.21 12.85 -22.39
N ILE A 98 -6.75 13.53 -21.34
CA ILE A 98 -6.98 14.97 -21.17
C ILE A 98 -6.22 15.78 -22.23
N ALA A 99 -4.98 15.40 -22.58
CA ALA A 99 -4.21 16.08 -23.62
C ALA A 99 -4.86 15.95 -25.00
N GLU A 100 -5.44 14.78 -25.33
CA GLU A 100 -6.19 14.58 -26.56
C GLU A 100 -7.46 15.43 -26.61
N LEU A 101 -8.23 15.46 -25.52
CA LEU A 101 -9.44 16.26 -25.41
C LEU A 101 -9.16 17.77 -25.47
N GLU A 102 -8.09 18.24 -24.83
CA GLU A 102 -7.66 19.63 -24.95
C GLU A 102 -7.24 20.00 -26.37
N LYS A 103 -6.53 19.09 -27.06
CA LYS A 103 -6.12 19.29 -28.46
C LYS A 103 -7.35 19.31 -29.38
N GLU A 104 -8.36 18.49 -29.12
CA GLU A 104 -9.65 18.52 -29.82
C GLU A 104 -10.37 19.84 -29.55
N LYS A 105 -10.42 20.31 -28.29
CA LYS A 105 -11.03 21.59 -27.88
C LYS A 105 -10.42 22.80 -28.60
N ARG A 106 -9.10 22.82 -28.78
CA ARG A 106 -8.37 23.93 -29.45
C ARG A 106 -8.53 23.95 -30.97
N LYS A 107 -9.02 22.86 -31.57
CA LYS A 107 -9.26 22.74 -33.02
C LYS A 107 -10.67 23.11 -33.44
N ILE A 108 -11.58 23.28 -32.47
CA ILE A 108 -12.94 23.79 -32.62
C ILE A 108 -12.93 25.29 -32.34
#